data_AF-A0A2D6YWQ5-F1
#
_entry.id   AF-A0A2D6YWQ5-F1
#
_cell.length_a   1.000
_cell.length_b   1.000
_cell.length_c   1.000
_cell.angle_alpha   90.00
_cell.angle_beta   90.00
_cell.angle_gamma   90.00
#
_symmetry.space_group_name_H-M   'P 1'
#
loop_
_entity.id
_entity.type
_entity.pdbx_description
1 polymer ?
#
loop_
_entity_poly.entity_id
_entity_poly.type
_entity_poly.pdbx_seq_one_letter_code
_entity_poly.pdbx_strand_id
1 'polypeptide(L)'
;MSLTNKFGLVAGTTALAIAGSAFGGVESDNDALSQIAELKQELAELKQQNGQDWLTEQRSSEIRGIVQDVLADADTRTSLQSSGAMAGYNNGFFLASPDGNFSLKVGGQIQIRWTMNSAKDQNTDYGFENRRTKLDFSGNVFSKDWTYRVRATFPAATDGNTSLDFAYVEKAMENGMSVRVGQFQAPWMREVLVDSSMQLAADRSLNAAFFGQGYSQGIQFGY
;
A
#
# COMPACT_ATOMS: atom_id res chain seq x y z
N MET A 1 34.89 27.93 29.10
CA MET A 1 33.54 27.56 29.57
C MET A 1 33.00 26.57 28.54
N SER A 2 33.11 25.26 28.72
CA SER A 2 32.38 24.39 29.67
C SER A 2 30.86 24.56 29.55
N LEU A 3 30.17 23.62 28.89
CA LEU A 3 29.49 22.51 29.56
C LEU A 3 28.78 21.57 28.55
N THR A 4 29.13 20.30 28.69
CA THR A 4 28.51 19.06 28.18
C THR A 4 27.07 18.89 28.69
N ASN A 5 26.21 18.18 27.94
CA ASN A 5 25.28 17.17 28.48
C ASN A 5 24.77 16.20 27.39
N LYS A 6 25.11 14.92 27.56
CA LYS A 6 24.62 13.73 26.84
C LYS A 6 23.47 13.08 27.65
N PHE A 7 22.70 12.16 27.03
CA PHE A 7 22.11 10.88 27.51
C PHE A 7 20.83 10.59 26.68
N GLY A 8 20.48 9.39 26.19
CA GLY A 8 21.04 8.01 26.16
C GLY A 8 20.55 7.36 24.84
N LEU A 9 20.52 6.06 24.56
CA LEU A 9 20.89 4.79 25.18
C LEU A 9 20.85 3.79 24.00
N VAL A 10 21.96 3.16 23.62
CA VAL A 10 21.98 2.10 22.57
C VAL A 10 22.47 0.81 23.22
N ALA A 11 21.64 -0.22 23.15
CA ALA A 11 21.82 -1.53 23.76
C ALA A 11 22.39 -2.56 22.76
N GLY A 12 23.28 -3.43 23.27
CA GLY A 12 23.67 -4.77 22.75
C GLY A 12 24.68 -4.78 21.60
N THR A 13 26.01 -4.88 21.76
CA THR A 13 26.86 -6.04 22.18
C THR A 13 26.37 -7.38 21.61
N THR A 14 27.10 -8.12 20.76
CA THR A 14 28.48 -8.59 20.95
C THR A 14 29.24 -8.81 19.63
N ALA A 15 30.40 -8.16 19.46
CA ALA A 15 31.46 -8.59 18.54
C ALA A 15 32.66 -8.96 19.41
N LEU A 16 33.02 -10.25 19.43
CA LEU A 16 34.18 -10.73 20.17
C LEU A 16 35.44 -10.42 19.35
N ALA A 17 36.27 -9.51 19.87
CA ALA A 17 37.51 -9.07 19.27
C ALA A 17 38.60 -10.14 19.43
N ILE A 18 39.28 -10.48 18.33
CA ILE A 18 40.56 -11.19 18.35
C ILE A 18 41.63 -10.14 18.66
N ALA A 19 42.09 -10.08 19.91
CA ALA A 19 43.25 -9.32 20.30
C ALA A 19 44.51 -10.17 20.04
N GLY A 20 45.29 -9.79 19.05
CA GLY A 20 46.64 -10.30 18.86
C GLY A 20 47.63 -9.49 19.68
N SER A 21 48.48 -10.18 20.46
CA SER A 21 49.81 -9.67 20.80
C SER A 21 50.76 -10.79 21.22
N ALA A 22 51.92 -10.75 20.59
CA ALA A 22 53.25 -11.11 21.08
C ALA A 22 53.72 -12.58 21.00
N PHE A 23 54.71 -12.73 20.12
CA PHE A 23 55.69 -13.79 19.95
C PHE A 23 56.38 -14.26 21.25
N GLY A 24 56.65 -15.57 21.32
CA GLY A 24 57.73 -16.14 22.13
C GLY A 24 57.44 -17.54 22.66
N GLY A 25 58.22 -18.55 22.22
CA GLY A 25 58.33 -19.83 22.93
C GLY A 25 58.21 -21.06 22.02
N VAL A 26 59.34 -21.70 21.75
CA VAL A 26 59.57 -22.88 20.89
C VAL A 26 59.04 -24.19 21.52
N GLU A 27 57.93 -24.15 22.26
CA GLU A 27 57.35 -25.34 22.92
C GLU A 27 55.87 -25.61 22.58
N SER A 28 55.20 -24.74 21.81
CA SER A 28 53.77 -24.91 21.47
C SER A 28 53.51 -25.69 20.18
N ASP A 29 54.54 -25.97 19.36
CA ASP A 29 54.37 -26.63 18.06
C ASP A 29 53.96 -28.10 18.21
N ASN A 30 54.48 -28.81 19.22
CA ASN A 30 54.14 -30.22 19.41
C ASN A 30 52.69 -30.43 19.89
N ASP A 31 52.18 -29.51 20.71
CA ASP A 31 50.82 -29.60 21.26
C ASP A 31 49.77 -29.16 20.23
N ALA A 32 50.08 -28.13 19.43
CA ALA A 32 49.24 -27.72 18.30
C ALA A 32 49.22 -28.77 17.17
N LEU A 33 50.36 -29.42 16.88
CA LEU A 33 50.42 -30.52 15.91
C LEU A 33 49.69 -31.77 16.42
N SER A 34 49.76 -32.06 17.73
CA SER A 34 48.98 -33.14 18.36
C SER A 34 47.48 -32.88 18.27
N GLN A 35 47.04 -31.66 18.58
CA GLN A 35 45.63 -31.26 18.46
C GLN A 35 45.14 -31.28 17.00
N ILE A 36 45.97 -30.91 16.02
CA ILE A 36 45.63 -31.02 14.60
C ILE A 36 45.54 -32.48 14.15
N ALA A 37 46.38 -33.38 14.68
CA ALA A 37 46.33 -34.80 14.38
C ALA A 37 45.07 -35.44 14.98
N GLU A 38 44.73 -35.09 16.22
CA GLU A 38 43.53 -35.54 16.93
C GLU A 38 42.26 -35.01 16.26
N LEU A 39 42.20 -33.72 15.92
CA LEU A 39 41.09 -33.14 15.16
C LEU A 39 40.95 -33.77 13.76
N LYS A 40 42.04 -34.16 13.10
CA LYS A 40 41.98 -34.89 11.83
C LYS A 40 41.47 -36.32 12.01
N GLN A 41 41.80 -36.96 13.13
CA GLN A 41 41.28 -38.29 13.48
C GLN A 41 39.80 -38.22 13.79
N GLU A 42 39.38 -37.24 14.59
CA GLU A 42 37.97 -36.99 14.92
C GLU A 42 37.18 -36.57 13.67
N LEU A 43 37.77 -35.80 12.75
CA LEU A 43 37.15 -35.44 11.47
C LEU A 43 37.11 -36.63 10.50
N ALA A 44 38.05 -37.57 10.59
CA ALA A 44 38.03 -38.83 9.86
C ALA A 44 36.98 -39.79 10.42
N GLU A 45 36.84 -39.89 11.75
CA GLU A 45 35.78 -40.64 12.43
C GLU A 45 34.40 -40.04 12.15
N LEU A 46 34.24 -38.71 12.22
CA LEU A 46 33.01 -38.01 11.83
C LEU A 46 32.71 -38.17 10.34
N LYS A 47 33.73 -38.18 9.46
CA LYS A 47 33.53 -38.50 8.03
C LYS A 47 33.17 -39.97 7.80
N GLN A 48 33.68 -40.89 8.62
CA GLN A 48 33.43 -42.32 8.48
C GLN A 48 32.05 -42.69 9.06
N GLN A 49 31.62 -42.04 10.15
CA GLN A 49 30.25 -42.10 10.67
C GLN A 49 29.24 -41.43 9.73
N ASN A 50 29.56 -40.27 9.12
CA ASN A 50 28.66 -39.61 8.17
C ASN A 50 28.78 -40.12 6.72
N GLY A 51 29.73 -41.00 6.42
CA GLY A 51 30.07 -41.42 5.05
C GLY A 51 29.18 -42.52 4.49
N GLN A 52 28.29 -43.12 5.29
CA GLN A 52 27.45 -44.23 4.84
C GLN A 52 25.97 -44.19 5.25
N ASP A 53 25.57 -43.32 6.20
CA ASP A 53 24.17 -43.20 6.64
C ASP A 53 23.43 -41.94 6.18
N TRP A 54 24.12 -40.98 5.54
CA TRP A 54 23.49 -39.73 5.08
C TRP A 54 22.53 -39.91 3.88
N LEU A 55 22.50 -41.11 3.30
CA LEU A 55 21.79 -41.48 2.06
C LEU A 55 20.64 -42.48 2.29
N THR A 56 20.08 -42.55 3.50
CA THR A 56 18.86 -43.34 3.70
C THR A 56 17.71 -42.74 2.88
N GLU A 57 17.02 -43.58 2.11
CA GLU A 57 15.86 -43.23 1.26
C GLU A 57 14.85 -42.33 2.00
N GLN A 58 14.69 -42.57 3.31
CA GLN A 58 13.83 -41.81 4.21
C GLN A 58 14.24 -40.33 4.36
N ARG A 59 15.54 -40.03 4.56
CA ARG A 59 16.03 -38.65 4.57
C ARG A 59 16.02 -38.01 3.20
N SER A 60 16.23 -38.79 2.13
CA SER A 60 16.08 -38.28 0.76
C SER A 60 14.63 -37.86 0.46
N SER A 61 13.64 -38.53 1.06
CA SER A 61 12.23 -38.17 0.97
C SER A 61 11.92 -36.92 1.81
N GLU A 62 12.48 -36.81 3.01
CA GLU A 62 12.36 -35.61 3.85
C GLU A 62 13.01 -34.38 3.19
N ILE A 63 14.20 -34.53 2.61
CA ILE A 63 14.87 -33.45 1.85
C ILE A 63 14.04 -33.07 0.62
N ARG A 64 13.47 -34.04 -0.11
CA ARG A 64 12.55 -33.76 -1.23
C ARG A 64 11.30 -33.00 -0.76
N GLY A 65 10.74 -33.36 0.39
CA GLY A 65 9.61 -32.67 1.00
C GLY A 65 9.93 -31.24 1.40
N ILE A 66 11.05 -31.02 2.10
CA ILE A 66 11.51 -29.68 2.49
C ILE A 66 11.83 -28.83 1.26
N VAL A 67 12.50 -29.39 0.26
CA VAL A 67 12.79 -28.67 -0.99
C VAL A 67 11.50 -28.34 -1.74
N GLN A 68 10.51 -29.24 -1.76
CA GLN A 68 9.22 -28.98 -2.37
C GLN A 68 8.44 -27.90 -1.61
N ASP A 69 8.47 -27.90 -0.28
CA ASP A 69 7.88 -26.87 0.57
C ASP A 69 8.59 -25.52 0.40
N VAL A 70 9.92 -25.52 0.32
CA VAL A 70 10.73 -24.31 0.08
C VAL A 70 10.52 -23.79 -1.34
N LEU A 71 10.39 -24.66 -2.34
CA LEU A 71 10.05 -24.28 -3.70
C LEU A 71 8.62 -23.75 -3.80
N ALA A 72 7.66 -24.37 -3.12
CA ALA A 72 6.28 -23.88 -3.06
C ALA A 72 6.19 -22.53 -2.32
N ASP A 73 6.91 -22.36 -1.21
CA ASP A 73 7.01 -21.08 -0.48
C ASP A 73 7.75 -20.03 -1.32
N ALA A 74 8.84 -20.42 -1.98
CA ALA A 74 9.60 -19.55 -2.87
C ALA A 74 8.76 -19.15 -4.10
N ASP A 75 7.98 -20.05 -4.69
CA ASP A 75 7.07 -19.75 -5.80
C ASP A 75 5.93 -18.84 -5.32
N THR A 76 5.41 -19.04 -4.12
CA THR A 76 4.39 -18.17 -3.53
C THR A 76 4.95 -16.77 -3.28
N ARG A 77 6.15 -16.64 -2.69
CA ARG A 77 6.83 -15.35 -2.49
C ARG A 77 7.26 -14.71 -3.80
N THR A 78 7.76 -15.48 -4.74
CA THR A 78 8.15 -15.00 -6.07
C THR A 78 6.93 -14.53 -6.84
N SER A 79 5.77 -15.18 -6.71
CA SER A 79 4.52 -14.69 -7.32
C SER A 79 4.04 -13.35 -6.72
N LEU A 80 4.33 -13.10 -5.44
CA LEU A 80 4.07 -11.82 -4.77
C LEU A 80 5.14 -10.75 -5.06
N GLN A 81 6.34 -11.16 -5.50
CA GLN A 81 7.47 -10.29 -5.83
C GLN A 81 7.67 -10.07 -7.34
N SER A 82 7.04 -10.88 -8.20
CA SER A 82 7.27 -10.87 -9.64
C SER A 82 6.57 -9.68 -10.28
N SER A 83 7.37 -8.63 -10.49
CA SER A 83 7.02 -7.33 -11.06
C SER A 83 6.14 -6.51 -10.14
N GLY A 84 6.80 -5.82 -9.20
CA GLY A 84 6.17 -5.01 -8.17
C GLY A 84 5.10 -4.10 -8.75
N ALA A 85 3.93 -4.11 -8.12
CA ALA A 85 2.88 -3.14 -8.41
C ALA A 85 3.52 -1.75 -8.52
N MET A 86 3.34 -1.09 -9.66
CA MET A 86 3.86 0.23 -9.92
C MET A 86 3.09 1.20 -9.03
N ALA A 87 3.64 1.49 -7.86
CA ALA A 87 3.11 2.49 -6.94
C ALA A 87 3.84 3.82 -7.13
N GLY A 88 3.10 4.91 -7.03
CA GLY A 88 3.69 6.24 -7.19
C GLY A 88 2.72 7.37 -6.89
N TYR A 89 3.17 8.59 -7.20
CA TYR A 89 2.37 9.80 -7.08
C TYR A 89 2.34 10.54 -8.43
N ASN A 90 1.13 10.73 -8.97
CA ASN A 90 0.89 11.57 -10.14
C ASN A 90 -0.49 12.24 -9.99
N ASN A 91 -0.49 13.45 -9.43
CA ASN A 91 -1.71 14.17 -9.05
C ASN A 91 -2.68 13.28 -8.26
N GLY A 92 -2.14 12.57 -7.28
CA GLY A 92 -2.80 11.53 -6.50
C GLY A 92 -1.91 10.30 -6.35
N PHE A 93 -2.10 9.56 -5.26
CA PHE A 93 -1.46 8.26 -5.05
C PHE A 93 -2.06 7.26 -6.04
N PHE A 94 -1.21 6.44 -6.66
CA PHE A 94 -1.69 5.34 -7.50
C PHE A 94 -0.89 4.07 -7.25
N LEU A 95 -1.54 2.95 -7.53
CA LEU A 95 -0.98 1.61 -7.58
C LEU A 95 -1.50 0.94 -8.85
N ALA A 96 -0.62 0.39 -9.66
CA ALA A 96 -0.99 -0.27 -10.90
C ALA A 96 -0.28 -1.61 -11.05
N SER A 97 -0.94 -2.57 -11.66
CA SER A 97 -0.27 -3.80 -12.06
C SER A 97 0.65 -3.54 -13.27
N PRO A 98 1.75 -4.29 -13.41
CA PRO A 98 2.69 -4.13 -14.53
C PRO A 98 2.05 -4.35 -15.92
N ASP A 99 1.02 -5.20 -15.99
CA ASP A 99 0.23 -5.47 -17.20
C ASP A 99 -0.80 -4.36 -17.52
N GLY A 100 -1.03 -3.44 -16.58
CA GLY A 100 -1.99 -2.34 -16.71
C GLY A 100 -3.47 -2.78 -16.63
N ASN A 101 -3.76 -4.04 -16.31
CA ASN A 101 -5.12 -4.57 -16.19
C ASN A 101 -5.81 -4.16 -14.88
N PHE A 102 -5.02 -3.85 -13.86
CA PHE A 102 -5.48 -3.38 -12.57
C PHE A 102 -4.83 -2.04 -12.25
N SER A 103 -5.65 -1.08 -11.83
CA SER A 103 -5.15 0.14 -11.24
C SER A 103 -6.06 0.62 -10.12
N LEU A 104 -5.45 1.31 -9.16
CA LEU A 104 -6.09 2.01 -8.07
C LEU A 104 -5.44 3.38 -7.96
N LYS A 105 -6.22 4.43 -8.16
CA LYS A 105 -5.89 5.82 -7.86
C LYS A 105 -6.69 6.24 -6.64
N VAL A 106 -5.98 6.73 -5.62
CA VAL A 106 -6.56 7.28 -4.40
C VAL A 106 -6.43 8.81 -4.48
N GLY A 107 -7.57 9.47 -4.41
CA GLY A 107 -7.71 10.91 -4.35
C GLY A 107 -8.57 11.33 -3.17
N GLY A 108 -8.59 12.63 -2.90
CA GLY A 108 -9.42 13.20 -1.87
C GLY A 108 -9.68 14.67 -2.10
N GLN A 109 -10.73 15.18 -1.44
CA GLN A 109 -11.05 16.60 -1.41
C GLN A 109 -11.27 17.01 0.04
N ILE A 110 -10.56 18.04 0.50
CA ILE A 110 -10.84 18.72 1.76
C ILE A 110 -11.13 20.17 1.42
N GLN A 111 -12.23 20.71 1.93
CA GLN A 111 -12.62 22.10 1.74
C GLN A 111 -13.03 22.72 3.08
N ILE A 112 -12.14 23.53 3.63
CA ILE A 112 -12.37 24.32 4.84
C ILE A 112 -12.69 25.75 4.43
N ARG A 113 -13.68 26.37 5.06
CA ARG A 113 -14.16 27.71 4.74
C ARG A 113 -14.38 28.51 6.01
N TRP A 114 -14.14 29.81 5.94
CA TRP A 114 -14.71 30.78 6.88
C TRP A 114 -15.91 31.47 6.22
N THR A 115 -17.04 31.50 6.91
CA THR A 115 -18.28 32.10 6.42
C THR A 115 -18.73 33.19 7.39
N MET A 116 -19.34 34.25 6.85
CA MET A 116 -20.07 35.26 7.61
C MET A 116 -21.37 35.56 6.89
N ASN A 117 -22.49 35.41 7.59
CA ASN A 117 -23.83 35.70 7.11
C ASN A 117 -24.46 36.77 8.00
N SER A 118 -24.84 37.90 7.39
CA SER A 118 -25.53 38.98 8.08
C SER A 118 -26.80 39.33 7.32
N ALA A 119 -27.93 39.39 8.02
CA ALA A 119 -29.22 39.73 7.45
C ALA A 119 -29.96 40.70 8.38
N LYS A 120 -30.81 41.54 7.81
CA LYS A 120 -31.62 42.49 8.58
C LYS A 120 -32.53 41.71 9.54
N ASP A 121 -32.63 42.18 10.79
CA ASP A 121 -33.43 41.58 11.86
C ASP A 121 -33.02 40.14 12.21
N GLN A 122 -31.77 39.76 11.92
CA GLN A 122 -31.16 38.47 12.29
C GLN A 122 -29.79 38.70 12.93
N ASN A 123 -29.38 37.78 13.80
CA ASN A 123 -28.02 37.79 14.33
C ASN A 123 -27.02 37.47 13.20
N THR A 124 -25.86 38.12 13.25
CA THR A 124 -24.76 37.79 12.33
C THR A 124 -24.13 36.48 12.76
N ASP A 125 -24.11 35.51 11.85
CA ASP A 125 -23.49 34.21 12.06
C ASP A 125 -22.12 34.17 11.35
N TYR A 126 -21.10 33.64 12.01
CA TYR A 126 -19.77 33.54 11.43
C TYR A 126 -18.96 32.41 12.07
N GLY A 127 -18.07 31.81 11.28
CA GLY A 127 -17.23 30.73 11.79
C GLY A 127 -16.48 29.98 10.70
N PHE A 128 -15.63 29.06 11.15
CA PHE A 128 -15.02 28.08 10.27
C PHE A 128 -15.91 26.85 10.16
N GLU A 129 -16.07 26.35 8.95
CA GLU A 129 -16.74 25.09 8.65
C GLU A 129 -15.87 24.19 7.77
N ASN A 130 -16.00 22.89 7.96
CA ASN A 130 -15.53 21.91 6.98
C ASN A 130 -16.67 21.63 5.99
N ARG A 131 -16.66 22.34 4.87
CA ARG A 131 -17.73 22.28 3.88
C ARG A 131 -17.84 20.90 3.25
N ARG A 132 -16.71 20.23 2.98
CA ARG A 132 -16.62 18.91 2.31
C ARG A 132 -15.33 18.20 2.71
N THR A 133 -15.45 16.93 3.11
CA THR A 133 -14.35 15.97 3.12
C THR A 133 -14.75 14.77 2.28
N LYS A 134 -13.93 14.40 1.29
CA LYS A 134 -14.21 13.30 0.37
C LYS A 134 -12.99 12.42 0.17
N LEU A 135 -13.22 11.13 0.03
CA LEU A 135 -12.23 10.14 -0.33
C LEU A 135 -12.68 9.43 -1.61
N ASP A 136 -11.83 9.41 -2.62
CA ASP A 136 -12.15 8.96 -3.97
C ASP A 136 -11.18 7.84 -4.40
N PHE A 137 -11.74 6.70 -4.74
CA PHE A 137 -11.03 5.54 -5.25
C PHE A 137 -11.49 5.31 -6.68
N SER A 138 -10.56 5.30 -7.62
CA SER A 138 -10.87 5.10 -9.04
C SER A 138 -9.82 4.23 -9.69
N GLY A 139 -10.15 3.56 -10.79
CA GLY A 139 -9.18 2.73 -11.48
C GLY A 139 -9.83 1.79 -12.48
N ASN A 140 -9.13 0.72 -12.81
CA ASN A 140 -9.60 -0.32 -13.70
C ASN A 140 -9.34 -1.72 -13.14
N VAL A 141 -10.14 -2.68 -13.58
CA VAL A 141 -10.13 -4.09 -13.14
C VAL A 141 -10.28 -4.99 -14.35
N PHE A 142 -9.62 -6.15 -14.40
CA PHE A 142 -9.61 -7.10 -15.54
C PHE A 142 -8.95 -6.59 -16.83
N SER A 143 -9.23 -5.37 -17.26
CA SER A 143 -8.67 -4.72 -18.44
C SER A 143 -8.87 -3.20 -18.32
N LYS A 144 -8.27 -2.42 -19.22
CA LYS A 144 -8.44 -0.95 -19.24
C LYS A 144 -9.86 -0.49 -19.57
N ASP A 145 -10.67 -1.37 -20.16
CA ASP A 145 -12.04 -1.03 -20.56
C ASP A 145 -13.04 -1.12 -19.41
N TRP A 146 -12.69 -1.83 -18.34
CA TRP A 146 -13.52 -2.03 -17.15
C TRP A 146 -13.03 -1.09 -16.07
N THR A 147 -13.68 0.05 -15.96
CA THR A 147 -13.33 1.10 -15.00
C THR A 147 -14.29 1.11 -13.82
N TYR A 148 -13.81 1.57 -12.68
CA TYR A 148 -14.64 1.73 -11.48
C TYR A 148 -14.34 3.05 -10.78
N ARG A 149 -15.32 3.52 -10.01
CA ARG A 149 -15.13 4.63 -9.10
C ARG A 149 -16.02 4.51 -7.88
N VAL A 150 -15.42 4.67 -6.71
CA VAL A 150 -16.08 4.70 -5.42
C VAL A 150 -15.64 5.96 -4.69
N ARG A 151 -16.59 6.82 -4.32
CA ARG A 151 -16.30 8.05 -3.60
C ARG A 151 -17.19 8.17 -2.38
N ALA A 152 -16.58 8.20 -1.21
CA ALA A 152 -17.23 8.50 0.05
C ALA A 152 -17.14 10.00 0.35
N THR A 153 -18.21 10.57 0.88
CA THR A 153 -18.26 11.94 1.39
C THR A 153 -18.62 11.93 2.87
N PHE A 154 -17.87 12.72 3.62
CA PHE A 154 -18.01 12.93 5.06
C PHE A 154 -18.48 14.38 5.23
N PRO A 155 -19.81 14.62 5.25
CA PRO A 155 -20.34 15.92 5.58
C PRO A 155 -19.92 16.35 6.99
N ALA A 156 -19.85 17.66 7.24
CA ALA A 156 -19.79 18.19 8.59
C ALA A 156 -21.13 17.93 9.29
N ALA A 157 -21.31 16.71 9.78
CA ALA A 157 -22.43 16.30 10.60
C ALA A 157 -21.91 15.95 11.99
N THR A 158 -22.65 16.36 13.02
CA THR A 158 -22.35 16.07 14.43
C THR A 158 -22.29 14.56 14.71
N ASP A 159 -22.96 13.74 13.88
CA ASP A 159 -23.15 12.30 14.10
C ASP A 159 -22.26 11.40 13.23
N GLY A 160 -21.25 11.95 12.55
CA GLY A 160 -20.31 11.14 11.74
C GLY A 160 -20.93 10.45 10.52
N ASN A 161 -22.06 10.95 10.03
CA ASN A 161 -22.75 10.38 8.88
C ASN A 161 -21.85 10.36 7.64
N THR A 162 -21.82 9.24 6.92
CA THR A 162 -21.05 9.06 5.69
C THR A 162 -22.02 8.72 4.57
N SER A 163 -21.88 9.35 3.40
CA SER A 163 -22.64 8.99 2.22
C SER A 163 -21.73 8.68 1.03
N LEU A 164 -22.27 8.00 0.04
CA LEU A 164 -21.57 7.74 -1.23
C LEU A 164 -22.01 8.76 -2.26
N ASP A 165 -21.04 9.35 -2.95
CA ASP A 165 -21.25 10.17 -4.14
C ASP A 165 -21.27 9.26 -5.37
N PHE A 166 -20.18 8.53 -5.58
CA PHE A 166 -20.01 7.57 -6.68
C PHE A 166 -19.85 6.16 -6.13
N ALA A 167 -20.50 5.19 -6.78
CA ALA A 167 -20.29 3.77 -6.57
C ALA A 167 -20.73 3.05 -7.85
N TYR A 168 -19.88 3.06 -8.87
CA TYR A 168 -20.22 2.49 -10.17
C TYR A 168 -19.06 1.71 -10.81
N VAL A 169 -19.44 0.84 -11.73
CA VAL A 169 -18.55 0.18 -12.69
C VAL A 169 -19.00 0.58 -14.09
N GLU A 170 -18.05 0.79 -14.99
CA GLU A 170 -18.28 1.14 -16.38
C GLU A 170 -17.46 0.27 -17.31
N LYS A 171 -18.11 -0.27 -18.35
CA LYS A 171 -17.48 -1.03 -19.42
C LYS A 171 -17.52 -0.23 -20.72
N ALA A 172 -16.34 0.12 -21.23
CA ALA A 172 -16.17 0.66 -22.58
C ALA A 172 -16.21 -0.46 -23.63
N MET A 173 -16.87 -0.20 -24.75
CA MET A 173 -16.95 -1.09 -25.91
C MET A 173 -16.10 -0.52 -27.05
N GLU A 174 -15.61 -1.39 -27.94
CA GLU A 174 -14.73 -1.01 -29.06
C GLU A 174 -15.39 -0.03 -30.04
N ASN A 175 -16.71 -0.02 -30.09
CA ASN A 175 -17.51 0.86 -30.95
C ASN A 175 -17.70 2.29 -30.39
N GLY A 176 -16.99 2.65 -29.32
CA GLY A 176 -17.10 3.96 -28.65
C GLY A 176 -18.26 4.09 -27.66
N MET A 177 -19.12 3.08 -27.56
CA MET A 177 -20.20 3.07 -26.56
C MET A 177 -19.66 2.69 -25.18
N SER A 178 -20.35 3.10 -24.12
CA SER A 178 -20.09 2.62 -22.76
C SER A 178 -21.37 2.29 -22.01
N VAL A 179 -21.27 1.34 -21.09
CA VAL A 179 -22.35 1.01 -20.14
C VAL A 179 -21.83 1.21 -18.74
N ARG A 180 -22.50 2.08 -17.99
CA ARG A 180 -22.22 2.35 -16.57
C ARG A 180 -23.36 1.84 -15.71
N VAL A 181 -23.03 1.13 -14.64
CA VAL A 181 -24.00 0.58 -13.68
C VAL A 181 -23.59 0.95 -12.26
N GLY A 182 -24.55 1.42 -11.46
CA GLY A 182 -24.36 1.74 -10.05
C GLY A 182 -24.85 3.15 -9.71
N GLN A 183 -24.21 3.79 -8.73
CA GLN A 183 -24.51 5.15 -8.33
C GLN A 183 -23.58 6.15 -9.01
N PHE A 184 -24.16 7.10 -9.73
CA PHE A 184 -23.43 8.15 -10.43
C PHE A 184 -24.27 9.43 -10.56
N GLN A 185 -23.65 10.48 -11.07
CA GLN A 185 -24.32 11.75 -11.28
C GLN A 185 -25.05 11.74 -12.62
N ALA A 186 -26.35 12.00 -12.61
CA ALA A 186 -27.15 11.99 -13.83
C ALA A 186 -26.74 13.16 -14.75
N PRO A 187 -26.59 12.94 -16.08
CA PRO A 187 -26.12 13.95 -17.03
C PRO A 187 -27.21 14.96 -17.41
N TRP A 188 -27.76 15.65 -16.42
CA TRP A 188 -28.84 16.62 -16.60
C TRP A 188 -28.31 18.06 -16.72
N MET A 189 -27.33 18.44 -15.89
CA MET A 189 -26.81 19.81 -15.83
C MET A 189 -25.28 19.82 -15.79
N ARG A 190 -24.65 20.62 -16.67
CA ARG A 190 -23.18 20.71 -16.76
C ARG A 190 -22.53 21.17 -15.44
N GLU A 191 -23.10 22.16 -14.78
CA GLU A 191 -22.59 22.66 -13.48
C GLU A 191 -22.63 21.59 -12.39
N VAL A 192 -23.61 20.69 -12.47
CA VAL A 192 -23.75 19.56 -11.55
C VAL A 192 -22.67 18.53 -11.89
N LEU A 193 -22.50 18.19 -13.17
CA LEU A 193 -21.48 17.25 -13.67
C LEU A 193 -20.03 17.66 -13.39
N VAL A 194 -19.72 18.95 -13.32
CA VAL A 194 -18.39 19.43 -12.91
C VAL A 194 -18.18 19.09 -11.43
N ASP A 195 -17.04 18.45 -11.15
CA ASP A 195 -16.65 18.04 -9.82
C ASP A 195 -16.62 19.23 -8.85
N SER A 196 -17.01 19.01 -7.59
CA SER A 196 -17.00 20.06 -6.56
C SER A 196 -15.61 20.64 -6.28
N SER A 197 -14.53 19.94 -6.62
CA SER A 197 -13.15 20.43 -6.52
C SER A 197 -12.74 21.35 -7.67
N MET A 198 -13.50 21.35 -8.77
CA MET A 198 -13.19 22.08 -10.01
C MET A 198 -14.15 23.24 -10.27
N GLN A 199 -14.93 23.66 -9.27
CA GLN A 199 -15.84 24.79 -9.39
C GLN A 199 -15.09 26.12 -9.23
N LEU A 200 -15.53 27.11 -10.01
CA LEU A 200 -15.00 28.48 -9.93
C LEU A 200 -15.59 29.23 -8.72
N ALA A 201 -16.87 29.03 -8.45
CA ALA A 201 -17.55 29.63 -7.30
C ALA A 201 -17.43 28.73 -6.06
N ALA A 202 -17.61 29.33 -4.88
CA ALA A 202 -17.56 28.61 -3.60
C ALA A 202 -18.65 27.51 -3.49
N ASP A 203 -19.80 27.75 -4.12
CA ASP A 203 -20.89 26.79 -4.25
C ASP A 203 -21.53 26.88 -5.65
N ARG A 204 -22.29 25.82 -6.00
CA ARG A 204 -23.10 25.78 -7.21
C ARG A 204 -24.22 26.82 -7.17
N SER A 205 -24.69 27.21 -8.35
CA SER A 205 -25.81 28.13 -8.53
C SER A 205 -27.10 27.64 -7.86
N LEU A 206 -28.00 28.58 -7.55
CA LEU A 206 -29.33 28.26 -7.03
C LEU A 206 -30.12 27.37 -8.00
N ASN A 207 -29.93 27.51 -9.32
CA ASN A 207 -30.57 26.64 -10.30
C ASN A 207 -30.14 25.19 -10.13
N ALA A 208 -28.85 24.94 -9.93
CA ALA A 208 -28.33 23.60 -9.66
C ALA A 208 -28.81 23.06 -8.29
N ALA A 209 -29.06 23.94 -7.32
CA ALA A 209 -29.61 23.53 -6.02
C ALA A 209 -31.07 23.07 -6.10
N PHE A 210 -31.91 23.77 -6.87
CA PHE A 210 -33.34 23.45 -6.98
C PHE A 210 -33.67 22.40 -8.06
N PHE A 211 -32.97 22.42 -9.19
CA PHE A 211 -33.27 21.58 -10.35
C PHE A 211 -32.21 20.51 -10.64
N GLY A 212 -31.17 20.43 -9.81
CA GLY A 212 -30.15 19.40 -9.94
C GLY A 212 -30.67 18.03 -9.52
N GLN A 213 -30.48 17.02 -10.37
CA GLN A 213 -30.92 15.64 -10.11
C GLN A 213 -30.02 14.89 -9.11
N GLY A 214 -28.90 15.49 -8.68
CA GLY A 214 -27.98 14.88 -7.71
C GLY A 214 -27.35 13.57 -8.20
N TYR A 215 -27.06 12.68 -7.24
CA TYR A 215 -26.59 11.32 -7.52
C TYR A 215 -27.78 10.37 -7.61
N SER A 216 -27.77 9.49 -8.60
CA SER A 216 -28.82 8.52 -8.88
C SER A 216 -28.22 7.13 -9.05
N GLN A 217 -29.01 6.10 -8.75
CA GLN A 217 -28.64 4.70 -8.95
C GLN A 217 -29.34 4.16 -10.19
N GLY A 218 -28.60 3.54 -11.10
CA GLY A 218 -29.19 2.96 -12.29
C GLY A 218 -28.18 2.45 -13.31
N ILE A 219 -28.64 2.40 -14.55
CA ILE A 219 -27.86 2.03 -15.73
C ILE A 219 -27.83 3.22 -16.67
N GLN A 220 -26.65 3.59 -17.15
CA GLN A 220 -26.44 4.65 -18.13
C GLN A 220 -25.74 4.07 -19.36
N PHE A 221 -26.24 4.44 -20.53
CA PHE A 221 -25.60 4.20 -21.82
C PHE A 221 -24.94 5.50 -22.29
N GLY A 222 -23.66 5.42 -22.65
CA GLY A 222 -22.88 6.49 -23.26
C GLY A 222 -22.51 6.14 -24.70
N TYR A 223 -22.32 7.16 -25.54
CA TYR A 223 -21.90 7.08 -26.94
C TYR A 223 -21.09 8.32 -27.32
#